data_AF-A0A3D4UL04-F1
#
_entry.id   AF-A0A3D4UL04-F1
#
_cell.length_a   1.000
_cell.length_b   1.000
_cell.length_c   1.000
_cell.angle_alpha   90.00
_cell.angle_beta   90.00
_cell.angle_gamma   90.00
#
_symmetry.space_group_name_H-M   'P 1'
#
loop_
_entity.id
_entity.type
_entity.pdbx_description
1 polymer ?
#
loop_
_entity_poly.entity_id
_entity_poly.type
_entity_poly.pdbx_seq_one_letter_code
_entity_poly.pdbx_strand_id
1 'polypeptide(L)' 'FKTYQQQVVKNAQALASALTGHGFRITSGGTDNHLMLVDLTVKDSELTGKDAEKWLELAGLIT' A
#
# COMPACT_ATOMS: atom_id res chain seq x y z
N PHE A 1 12.48 -18.56 10.57
CA PHE A 1 12.50 -17.09 10.67
C PHE A 1 13.02 -16.41 9.39
N LYS A 2 14.25 -16.68 8.93
CA LYS A 2 14.82 -16.05 7.72
C LYS A 2 13.92 -16.15 6.47
N THR A 3 13.43 -17.36 6.17
CA THR A 3 12.53 -17.60 5.02
C THR A 3 11.22 -16.83 5.12
N TYR A 4 10.65 -16.71 6.32
CA TYR A 4 9.43 -15.95 6.56
C TYR A 4 9.65 -14.45 6.29
N GLN A 5 10.73 -13.87 6.81
CA GLN A 5 11.06 -12.46 6.57
C GLN A 5 11.27 -12.17 5.08
N GLN A 6 11.91 -13.09 4.35
CA GLN A 6 12.04 -12.98 2.90
C GLN A 6 10.68 -13.01 2.19
N GLN A 7 9.74 -13.82 2.66
CA GLN A 7 8.39 -13.86 2.11
C GLN A 7 7.61 -12.58 2.39
N VAL A 8 7.78 -11.97 3.57
CA VAL A 8 7.15 -10.69 3.92
C VAL A 8 7.57 -9.59 2.93
N VAL A 9 8.86 -9.46 2.64
CA VAL A 9 9.37 -8.47 1.68
C VAL A 9 8.86 -8.76 0.27
N LYS A 10 8.86 -10.03 -0.16
CA LYS A 10 8.32 -10.43 -1.48
C LYS A 10 6.84 -10.07 -1.62
N ASN A 11 6.04 -10.28 -0.57
CA ASN A 11 4.62 -9.94 -0.58
C ASN A 11 4.42 -8.42 -0.67
N ALA A 12 5.19 -7.64 0.10
CA ALA A 12 5.13 -6.18 0.05
C ALA A 12 5.49 -5.63 -1.34
N GLN A 13 6.54 -6.18 -1.97
CA GLN A 13 6.92 -5.84 -3.35
C GLN A 13 5.83 -6.17 -4.37
N ALA A 14 5.20 -7.35 -4.23
CA ALA A 14 4.10 -7.76 -5.11
C ALA A 14 2.88 -6.82 -4.96
N LEU A 15 2.51 -6.47 -3.74
CA LEU A 15 1.41 -5.54 -3.48
C LEU A 15 1.70 -4.13 -4.03
N ALA A 16 2.90 -3.59 -3.81
CA ALA A 16 3.31 -2.29 -4.34
C ALA A 16 3.23 -2.26 -5.88
N SER A 17 3.67 -3.34 -6.53
CA SER A 17 3.62 -3.49 -7.98
C SER A 17 2.18 -3.54 -8.50
N ALA A 18 1.30 -4.29 -7.83
CA ALA A 18 -0.11 -4.38 -8.19
C ALA A 18 -0.83 -3.02 -8.04
N LEU A 19 -0.62 -2.33 -6.92
CA LEU A 19 -1.19 -1.00 -6.68
C LEU A 19 -0.72 0.01 -7.73
N THR A 20 0.57 -0.01 -8.07
CA THR A 20 1.13 0.82 -9.15
C THR A 20 0.49 0.50 -10.50
N GLY A 21 0.28 -0.78 -10.81
CA GLY A 21 -0.45 -1.23 -12.01
C GLY A 21 -1.91 -0.74 -12.06
N HIS A 22 -2.54 -0.54 -10.91
CA HIS A 22 -3.88 0.08 -10.80
C HIS A 22 -3.84 1.62 -10.73
N GLY A 23 -2.68 2.23 -10.99
CA GLY A 23 -2.48 3.66 -11.06
C GLY A 23 -2.51 4.36 -9.70
N PHE A 24 -2.24 3.64 -8.60
CA PHE A 24 -1.90 4.26 -7.33
C PHE A 24 -0.42 4.65 -7.33
N ARG A 25 -0.08 5.74 -6.68
CA ARG A 25 1.31 6.18 -6.55
C ARG A 25 1.87 5.66 -5.23
N ILE A 26 2.98 4.91 -5.30
CA ILE A 26 3.79 4.60 -4.12
C ILE A 26 4.80 5.73 -3.95
N THR A 27 4.90 6.32 -2.75
CA THR A 27 5.69 7.55 -2.53
C THR A 27 7.17 7.39 -2.91
N SER A 28 7.73 6.20 -2.69
CA SER A 28 9.09 5.79 -3.06
C SER A 28 9.20 5.09 -4.42
N GLY A 29 8.09 4.83 -5.11
CA GLY A 29 8.04 4.01 -6.34
C GLY A 29 8.09 2.49 -6.12
N GLY A 30 8.17 2.02 -4.88
CA GLY A 30 8.24 0.61 -4.51
C GLY A 30 8.53 0.43 -3.02
N THR A 31 8.95 -0.77 -2.60
CA THR A 31 9.39 -1.04 -1.23
C THR A 31 10.44 -2.15 -1.17
N ASP A 32 11.39 -2.00 -0.24
CA ASP A 32 12.43 -3.00 0.06
C ASP A 32 12.24 -3.62 1.46
N ASN A 33 11.13 -3.30 2.13
CA ASN A 33 10.82 -3.79 3.46
C ASN A 33 9.39 -4.32 3.55
N HIS A 34 8.78 -4.29 4.74
CA HIS A 34 7.49 -4.90 5.04
C HIS A 34 6.29 -3.96 4.89
N LEU A 35 6.49 -2.69 4.52
CA LEU A 35 5.43 -1.69 4.38
C LEU A 35 5.65 -0.81 3.15
N MET A 36 4.64 -0.03 2.77
CA MET A 36 4.73 0.98 1.71
C MET A 36 3.79 2.14 2.02
N LEU A 37 4.10 3.31 1.48
CA LEU A 37 3.24 4.49 1.60
C LEU A 37 2.56 4.74 0.26
N VAL A 38 1.24 4.85 0.29
CA VAL A 38 0.41 5.10 -0.89
C VAL A 38 -0.04 6.56 -0.87
N ASP A 39 0.25 7.28 -1.93
CA ASP A 39 -0.21 8.64 -2.16
C ASP A 39 -1.55 8.61 -2.89
N LEU A 40 -2.62 8.98 -2.17
CA LEU A 40 -3.99 8.98 -2.66
C LEU A 40 -4.36 10.25 -3.43
N THR A 41 -3.56 11.32 -3.32
CA THR A 41 -3.87 12.63 -3.93
C THR A 41 -3.92 12.57 -5.46
N VAL A 42 -3.27 11.56 -6.05
CA VAL A 42 -3.28 11.30 -7.49
C VAL A 42 -4.64 10.76 -7.97
N LYS A 43 -5.42 10.14 -7.08
CA LYS A 43 -6.77 9.65 -7.40
C LYS A 43 -7.81 10.74 -7.16
N ASP A 44 -7.68 11.46 -6.06
CA ASP A 44 -8.56 12.55 -5.67
C ASP A 44 -7.80 13.50 -4.73
N SER A 45 -7.74 14.78 -5.07
CA SER A 45 -7.02 15.80 -4.30
C SER A 45 -7.67 16.13 -2.96
N GLU A 46 -8.96 15.83 -2.79
CA GLU A 46 -9.70 16.08 -1.54
C GLU A 46 -9.71 14.85 -0.61
N LEU A 47 -9.34 13.67 -1.12
CA LEU A 47 -9.31 12.44 -0.33
C LEU A 47 -8.14 12.45 0.67
N THR A 48 -8.45 12.38 1.95
CA THR A 48 -7.44 12.26 3.00
C THR A 48 -7.15 10.80 3.36
N GLY A 49 -5.99 10.54 3.95
CA GLY A 49 -5.66 9.21 4.47
C GLY A 49 -6.66 8.72 5.54
N LYS A 50 -7.22 9.63 6.34
CA LYS A 50 -8.23 9.32 7.36
C LYS A 50 -9.55 8.84 6.76
N ASP A 51 -9.95 9.40 5.63
CA ASP A 51 -11.17 8.98 4.95
C ASP A 51 -10.98 7.60 4.32
N ALA A 52 -9.82 7.37 3.69
CA ALA A 52 -9.47 6.07 3.13
C ALA A 52 -9.36 4.97 4.20
N GLU A 53 -8.72 5.26 5.33
CA GLU A 53 -8.62 4.34 6.49
C GLU A 53 -10.01 3.90 6.95
N LYS A 54 -10.95 4.84 7.12
CA LYS A 54 -12.33 4.52 7.49
C LYS A 54 -13.05 3.65 6.45
N TRP A 55 -12.85 3.92 5.16
CA TRP A 55 -13.48 3.12 4.11
C TRP A 55 -12.95 1.69 4.07
N LEU A 56 -11.64 1.54 4.25
CA LEU A 56 -11.00 0.23 4.35
C LEU A 56 -11.47 -0.52 5.59
N GLU A 57 -11.58 0.15 6.74
CA GLU A 57 -12.12 -0.44 7.97
C GLU A 57 -13.55 -0.97 7.77
N LEU A 58 -14.42 -0.19 7.12
CA LEU A 58 -15.78 -0.63 6.77
C LEU A 58 -15.81 -1.84 5.83
N ALA A 59 -14.76 -2.03 5.02
CA ALA A 59 -14.57 -3.19 4.15
C ALA A 59 -13.85 -4.37 4.85
N GLY A 60 -13.51 -4.25 6.14
CA GLY A 60 -12.79 -5.27 6.90
C GLY A 60 -11.27 -5.29 6.62
N LEU A 61 -10.72 -4.23 6.04
CA LEU A 61 -9.29 -4.06 5.77
C LEU A 61 -8.71 -3.08 6.77
N ILE A 62 -7.74 -3.54 7.56
CA ILE A 62 -7.03 -2.71 8.53
C ILE A 62 -5.70 -2.29 7.93
N THR A 63 -5.46 -0.99 7.91
CA THR A 63 -4.26 -0.36 7.35
C THR A 63 -3.61 0.58 8.34
#